data_AF-A0A533UHM3-F1
#
_entry.id   AF-A0A533UHM3-F1
#
_cell.length_a   1.000
_cell.length_b   1.000
_cell.length_c   1.000
_cell.angle_alpha   90.00
_cell.angle_beta   90.00
_cell.angle_gamma   90.00
#
_symmetry.space_group_name_H-M   'P 1'
#
loop_
_entity.id
_entity.type
_entity.pdbx_description
1 polymer ?
#
loop_
_entity_poly.entity_id
_entity_poly.type
_entity_poly.pdbx_seq_one_letter_code
_entity_poly.pdbx_strand_id
1 'polypeptide(L)'
;QKMKSRIPLHNMEVRQDLVSSLSMVDYAILGHEGDIFKTVALVKPDIIALGYDQVHQEKFITDGCKKINVNVSIARLQSPIPDIKSSKIENEYGSSIYRT
;
A
#
# COMPACT_ATOMS: atom_id res chain seq x y z
N GLN A 1 -1.00 -9.08 -7.72
CA GLN A 1 -2.46 -9.29 -7.68
C GLN A 1 -3.25 -8.02 -7.99
N LYS A 2 -4.33 -8.12 -8.80
CA LYS A 2 -5.30 -7.02 -9.01
C LYS A 2 -6.19 -6.87 -7.76
N MET A 3 -6.07 -5.75 -7.04
CA MET A 3 -7.09 -5.29 -6.09
C MET A 3 -8.19 -4.45 -6.78
N LYS A 4 -7.94 -3.97 -8.00
CA LYS A 4 -8.84 -3.11 -8.79
C LYS A 4 -9.03 -3.69 -10.19
N SER A 5 -10.10 -3.30 -10.87
CA SER A 5 -10.50 -3.81 -12.20
C SER A 5 -9.45 -3.55 -13.30
N ARG A 6 -8.60 -2.54 -13.13
CA ARG A 6 -7.59 -2.10 -14.10
C ARG A 6 -6.20 -2.66 -13.80
N ILE A 7 -5.41 -2.83 -14.86
CA ILE A 7 -3.99 -3.16 -14.75
C ILE A 7 -3.27 -1.87 -14.29
N PRO A 8 -2.46 -1.91 -13.22
CA PRO A 8 -1.68 -0.75 -12.81
C PRO A 8 -0.70 -0.32 -13.91
N LEU A 9 -0.53 0.99 -14.10
CA LEU A 9 0.42 1.56 -15.07
C LEU A 9 1.88 1.20 -14.73
N HIS A 10 2.21 1.15 -13.43
CA HIS A 10 3.53 0.76 -12.92
C HIS A 10 3.44 -0.61 -12.26
N ASN A 11 4.40 -1.50 -12.58
CA ASN A 11 4.54 -2.81 -11.94
C ASN A 11 4.96 -2.67 -10.46
N MET A 12 5.14 -3.80 -9.76
CA MET A 12 5.43 -3.75 -8.33
C MET A 12 6.85 -3.24 -8.04
N GLU A 13 7.80 -3.54 -8.91
CA GLU A 13 9.21 -3.15 -8.83
C GLU A 13 9.37 -1.63 -8.99
N VAL A 14 8.80 -1.04 -10.05
CA VAL A 14 8.87 0.41 -10.27
C VAL A 14 8.19 1.19 -9.15
N ARG A 15 7.09 0.67 -8.60
CA ARG A 15 6.42 1.29 -7.45
C ARG A 15 7.24 1.16 -6.16
N GLN A 16 7.94 0.04 -5.97
CA GLN A 16 8.83 -0.15 -4.83
C GLN A 16 9.98 0.86 -4.90
N ASP A 17 10.62 0.99 -6.06
CA ASP A 17 11.72 1.94 -6.27
C ASP A 17 11.25 3.37 -5.97
N LEU A 18 10.09 3.76 -6.50
CA LEU A 18 9.48 5.07 -6.21
C LEU A 18 9.28 5.29 -4.71
N VAL A 19 8.68 4.33 -3.99
CA VAL A 19 8.44 4.44 -2.54
C VAL A 19 9.76 4.45 -1.76
N SER A 20 10.75 3.67 -2.17
CA SER A 20 12.08 3.62 -1.53
C SER A 20 12.87 4.91 -1.69
N SER A 21 12.59 5.70 -2.73
CA SER A 21 13.26 6.98 -2.96
C SER A 21 12.76 8.13 -2.05
N LEU A 22 11.69 7.89 -1.28
CA LEU A 22 11.13 8.87 -0.36
C LEU A 22 12.01 9.00 0.88
N SER A 23 12.32 10.23 1.29
CA SER A 23 13.25 10.49 2.40
C SER A 23 12.81 9.94 3.75
N MET A 24 11.50 9.73 3.95
CA MET A 24 10.93 9.18 5.19
C MET A 24 10.80 7.66 5.20
N VAL A 25 11.26 6.97 4.16
CA VAL A 25 11.15 5.52 4.04
C VAL A 25 12.51 4.87 4.29
N ASP A 26 12.62 4.08 5.35
CA ASP A 26 13.83 3.29 5.61
C ASP A 26 13.91 2.03 4.72
N TYR A 27 12.77 1.34 4.55
CA TYR A 27 12.69 0.10 3.79
C TYR A 27 11.37 0.01 3.01
N ALA A 28 11.46 -0.38 1.74
CA ALA A 28 10.31 -0.74 0.91
C ALA A 28 10.38 -2.23 0.56
N ILE A 29 9.40 -3.01 1.01
CA ILE A 29 9.38 -4.47 0.86
C ILE A 29 8.27 -4.87 -0.12
N LEU A 30 8.60 -5.71 -1.10
CA LEU A 30 7.60 -6.31 -1.97
C LEU A 30 6.71 -7.27 -1.16
N GLY A 31 5.41 -7.02 -1.18
CA GLY A 31 4.43 -7.88 -0.53
C GLY A 31 4.32 -9.26 -1.19
N HIS A 32 3.94 -10.27 -0.41
CA HIS A 32 3.67 -11.60 -0.94
C HIS A 32 2.30 -11.66 -1.62
N GLU A 33 2.27 -12.19 -2.85
CA GLU A 33 1.01 -12.34 -3.58
C GLU A 33 0.08 -13.34 -2.87
N GLY A 34 -1.19 -12.95 -2.70
CA GLY A 34 -2.23 -13.77 -2.10
C GLY A 34 -2.21 -13.85 -0.57
N ASP A 35 -1.14 -13.43 0.10
CA ASP A 35 -1.05 -13.48 1.56
C ASP A 35 -0.19 -12.34 2.13
N ILE A 36 -0.85 -11.24 2.49
CA ILE A 36 -0.20 -10.08 3.11
C ILE A 36 0.39 -10.38 4.49
N PHE A 37 -0.10 -11.43 5.18
CA PHE A 37 0.32 -11.74 6.55
C PHE A 37 1.71 -12.35 6.62
N LYS A 38 2.24 -12.89 5.51
CA LYS A 38 3.66 -13.30 5.41
C LYS A 38 4.60 -12.12 5.63
N THR A 39 4.29 -10.97 5.02
CA THR A 39 5.09 -9.75 5.21
C THR A 39 4.95 -9.25 6.64
N VAL A 40 3.74 -9.29 7.21
CA VAL A 40 3.53 -8.91 8.62
C VAL A 40 4.29 -9.83 9.59
N ALA A 41 4.32 -11.14 9.34
CA ALA A 41 5.05 -12.09 10.17
C ALA A 41 6.57 -11.95 10.06
N LEU A 42 7.06 -11.54 8.88
CA LEU A 42 8.47 -11.25 8.65
C LEU A 42 8.92 -9.98 9.37
N VAL A 43 8.15 -8.90 9.22
CA VAL A 43 8.49 -7.57 9.75
C VAL A 43 8.16 -7.44 11.24
N LYS A 44 7.08 -8.10 11.69
CA LYS A 44 6.53 -8.02 13.06
C LYS A 44 6.34 -6.57 13.55
N PRO A 45 5.53 -5.77 12.85
CA PRO A 45 5.37 -4.36 13.19
C PRO A 45 4.57 -4.18 14.49
N ASP A 46 4.92 -3.15 15.26
CA ASP A 46 4.11 -2.71 16.40
C ASP A 46 2.85 -1.95 15.97
N ILE A 47 2.92 -1.26 14.82
CA ILE A 47 1.85 -0.41 14.29
C ILE A 47 1.68 -0.66 12.78
N ILE A 48 0.43 -0.86 12.34
CA ILE A 48 0.05 -0.84 10.92
C ILE A 48 -0.78 0.42 10.66
N ALA A 49 -0.27 1.29 9.79
CA ALA A 49 -0.98 2.47 9.33
C ALA A 49 -1.82 2.16 8.07
N LEU A 50 -3.11 2.47 8.10
CA LEU A 50 -4.03 2.28 6.97
C LEU A 50 -4.43 3.63 6.37
N GLY A 51 -4.57 3.64 5.04
CA GLY A 51 -5.11 4.79 4.32
C GLY A 51 -6.58 5.05 4.65
N TYR A 52 -7.00 6.30 4.49
CA TYR A 52 -8.38 6.75 4.69
C TYR A 52 -9.39 5.98 3.84
N ASP A 53 -8.98 5.51 2.65
CA ASP A 53 -9.82 4.77 1.70
C ASP A 53 -9.87 3.24 1.97
N GLN A 54 -9.20 2.75 3.01
CA GLN A 54 -9.06 1.32 3.31
C GLN A 54 -9.90 0.87 4.53
N VAL A 55 -11.19 1.22 4.59
CA VAL A 55 -12.02 1.00 5.80
C VAL A 55 -12.26 -0.47 6.11
N HIS A 56 -12.69 -1.26 5.12
CA HIS A 56 -13.05 -2.67 5.32
C HIS A 56 -11.87 -3.60 5.68
N GLN A 57 -10.63 -3.11 5.64
CA GLN A 57 -9.44 -3.92 5.89
C GLN A 57 -9.05 -4.02 7.37
N GLU A 58 -9.50 -3.11 8.23
CA GLU A 58 -9.05 -3.05 9.62
C GLU A 58 -9.39 -4.30 10.43
N LYS A 59 -10.65 -4.75 10.37
CA LYS A 59 -11.07 -5.99 11.03
C LYS A 59 -10.32 -7.21 10.47
N PHE A 60 -10.18 -7.27 9.14
CA PHE A 60 -9.46 -8.35 8.46
C PHE A 60 -7.99 -8.43 8.91
N ILE A 61 -7.30 -7.30 9.01
CA ILE A 61 -5.91 -7.23 9.46
C ILE A 61 -5.82 -7.60 10.95
N THR A 62 -6.70 -7.07 11.78
CA THR A 62 -6.73 -7.38 13.23
C THR A 62 -6.89 -8.88 13.46
N ASP A 63 -7.86 -9.51 12.80
CA ASP A 63 -8.14 -10.93 12.94
C ASP A 63 -7.02 -11.80 12.36
N GLY A 64 -6.41 -11.37 11.25
CA GLY A 64 -5.27 -12.08 10.66
C GLY A 64 -4.00 -11.99 11.51
N CYS A 65 -3.70 -10.83 12.09
CA CYS A 65 -2.56 -10.65 13.00
C CYS A 65 -2.69 -11.51 14.26
N LYS A 66 -3.91 -11.66 14.79
CA LYS A 66 -4.18 -12.60 15.90
C LYS A 66 -3.86 -14.05 15.53
N LYS A 67 -4.18 -14.48 14.31
CA LYS A 67 -3.90 -15.86 13.85
C LYS A 67 -2.41 -16.17 13.76
N ILE A 68 -1.58 -15.16 13.47
CA ILE A 68 -0.12 -15.30 13.40
C ILE A 68 0.59 -14.89 14.70
N ASN A 69 -0.15 -14.67 15.79
CA ASN A 69 0.36 -14.22 17.10
C ASN A 69 1.25 -12.96 17.03
N VAL A 70 0.90 -12.02 16.15
CA VAL A 70 1.54 -10.70 16.10
C VAL A 70 0.61 -9.68 16.77
N ASN A 71 1.10 -9.06 17.84
CA ASN A 71 0.39 -7.98 18.51
C ASN A 71 0.66 -6.67 17.76
N VAL A 72 -0.38 -6.04 17.23
CA VAL A 72 -0.26 -4.85 16.39
C VAL A 72 -1.36 -3.86 16.69
N SER A 73 -1.02 -2.57 16.70
CA SER A 73 -1.98 -1.47 16.77
C SER A 73 -2.31 -0.98 15.37
N ILE A 74 -3.59 -0.81 15.04
CA ILE A 74 -4.00 -0.24 13.75
C ILE A 74 -4.25 1.25 13.91
N ALA A 75 -3.58 2.06 13.10
CA ALA A 75 -3.76 3.50 13.04
C ALA A 75 -4.33 3.89 11.67
N ARG A 76 -5.46 4.62 11.64
CA ARG A 76 -6.04 5.10 10.39
C ARG A 76 -5.58 6.52 10.12
N LEU A 77 -4.92 6.71 8.98
CA LEU A 77 -4.45 8.01 8.54
C LEU A 77 -5.55 8.74 7.78
N GLN A 78 -5.65 10.05 8.02
CA GLN A 78 -6.44 10.97 7.20
C GLN A 78 -5.58 11.47 6.04
N SER A 79 -6.21 11.80 4.91
CA SER A 79 -5.51 12.51 3.83
C SER A 79 -5.82 13.99 3.88
N PRO A 80 -4.80 14.87 3.91
CA PRO A 80 -5.02 16.31 3.78
C PRO A 80 -5.45 16.70 2.35
N ILE A 81 -5.25 15.82 1.35
CA ILE A 81 -5.57 16.09 -0.05
C ILE A 81 -6.21 14.84 -0.71
N PRO A 82 -7.48 14.53 -0.42
CA PRO A 82 -8.12 13.30 -0.89
C PRO A 82 -8.43 13.27 -2.40
N ASP A 83 -8.35 14.43 -3.07
CA ASP A 83 -8.73 14.61 -4.48
C ASP A 83 -7.59 14.33 -5.48
N ILE A 84 -6.35 14.20 -5.01
CA ILE A 84 -5.22 13.81 -5.85
C ILE A 84 -5.17 12.28 -5.88
N LYS A 85 -5.49 11.69 -7.05
CA LYS A 85 -5.51 10.25 -7.26
C LYS A 85 -4.73 9.89 -8.51
N SER A 86 -4.08 8.73 -8.51
CA SER A 86 -3.35 8.21 -9.66
C SER A 86 -4.24 8.12 -10.92
N SER A 87 -5.51 7.78 -10.77
CA SER A 87 -6.47 7.74 -11.88
C SER A 87 -6.72 9.11 -12.53
N LYS A 88 -6.62 10.20 -11.77
CA LYS A 88 -6.77 11.56 -12.30
C LYS A 88 -5.55 11.95 -13.14
N ILE A 89 -4.36 11.64 -12.62
CA ILE A 89 -3.09 11.84 -13.34
C ILE A 89 -3.06 11.00 -14.63
N GLU A 90 -3.44 9.73 -14.56
CA GLU A 90 -3.51 8.85 -15.73
C GLU A 90 -4.51 9.35 -16.78
N ASN A 91 -5.69 9.85 -16.36
CA ASN A 91 -6.67 10.42 -17.30
C ASN A 91 -6.17 11.70 -17.97
N GLU A 92 -5.38 12.52 -17.27
CA GLU A 92 -4.89 13.81 -17.76
C GLU A 92 -3.68 13.67 -18.70
N TYR A 93 -2.75 12.77 -18.37
CA TYR A 93 -1.46 12.64 -19.07
C TYR A 93 -1.30 11.34 -19.89
N GLY A 94 -2.16 10.35 -19.67
CA GLY A 94 -2.13 9.06 -20.39
C GLY A 94 -0.78 8.35 -20.30
N SER A 95 -0.33 7.75 -21.41
CA SER A 95 1.01 7.14 -21.55
C SER A 95 2.14 8.17 -21.71
N SER A 96 1.81 9.46 -21.77
CA SER A 96 2.77 10.55 -21.94
C SER A 96 3.38 11.00 -20.61
N ILE A 97 3.07 10.36 -19.47
CA ILE A 97 3.64 10.69 -18.15
C ILE A 97 5.19 10.67 -18.12
N TYR A 98 5.82 10.00 -19.07
CA TYR A 98 7.28 9.91 -19.23
C TYR A 98 7.84 10.80 -20.34
N ARG A 99 6.99 11.47 -21.13
CA ARG A 99 7.44 12.41 -22.16
C ARG A 99 7.71 13.75 -21.50
N THR A 100 8.97 13.94 -21.13
CA THR A 100 9.56 15.27 -20.93
C THR A 100 10.14 15.74 -22.25
#